data_AF-A0AAN7WJX7-F1
#
_entry.id   AF-A0AAN7WJX7-F1
#
_cell.length_a   1.000
_cell.length_b   1.000
_cell.length_c   1.000
_cell.angle_alpha   90.00
_cell.angle_beta   90.00
_cell.angle_gamma   90.00
#
_symmetry.space_group_name_H-M   'P 1'
#
loop_
_entity.id
_entity.type
_entity.pdbx_description
1 polymer ?
#
loop_
_entity_poly.entity_id
_entity_poly.type
_entity_poly.pdbx_seq_one_letter_code
_entity_poly.pdbx_strand_id
1 'polypeptide(L)'
;MSSSHRADKVYVPIEQVRYISDQLLEQLEFKIQTILPANKNKNKNKNKGSDNDNEISLQDDPIRREISLNLQEYLKLVVDQAAYSLVISNMDISGRKLGDVIGESQAKYLEPFDVKLNEEVRQKYQEWEDYSVQVSQIRQRAPDLMNEIYRKGETEYLNQLDKRINKITNSDTSVRAIDENIVDTNFDALNETELCESLEESIKQLHESIDKLPQLREDVTTLNKWAKYYTRHK
;
A
#
# COMPACT_ATOMS: atom_id res chain seq x y z
N MET A 1 -66.18 22.95 -32.16
CA MET A 1 -64.85 23.23 -32.72
C MET A 1 -63.84 22.42 -31.92
N SER A 2 -63.31 21.34 -32.48
CA SER A 2 -62.26 20.55 -31.85
C SER A 2 -61.24 20.21 -32.94
N SER A 3 -60.21 21.03 -33.03
CA SER A 3 -59.09 20.86 -33.95
C SER A 3 -58.25 19.67 -33.48
N SER A 4 -58.47 18.52 -34.11
CA SER A 4 -57.60 17.36 -34.00
C SER A 4 -56.19 17.73 -34.46
N HIS A 5 -55.27 17.96 -33.51
CA HIS A 5 -53.84 18.01 -33.80
C HIS A 5 -53.41 16.63 -34.28
N ARG A 6 -53.38 16.43 -35.59
CA ARG A 6 -52.63 15.33 -36.20
C ARG A 6 -51.18 15.51 -35.74
N ALA A 7 -50.69 14.61 -34.90
CA ALA A 7 -49.27 14.50 -34.64
C ALA A 7 -48.58 14.22 -35.99
N ASP A 8 -47.82 15.18 -36.50
CA ASP A 8 -47.00 15.01 -37.69
C ASP A 8 -45.94 13.96 -37.38
N LYS A 9 -46.23 12.73 -37.78
CA LYS A 9 -45.30 11.60 -37.69
C LYS A 9 -44.29 11.77 -38.82
N VAL A 10 -43.05 12.06 -38.46
CA VAL A 10 -41.96 12.22 -39.41
C VAL A 10 -41.37 10.84 -39.71
N TYR A 11 -41.33 10.46 -40.99
CA TYR A 11 -40.79 9.19 -41.44
C TYR A 11 -39.32 9.36 -41.83
N VAL A 12 -38.42 8.67 -41.13
CA VAL A 12 -36.98 8.77 -41.37
C VAL A 12 -36.38 7.36 -41.48
N PRO A 13 -35.64 7.05 -42.56
CA PRO A 13 -34.92 5.78 -42.66
C PRO A 13 -33.76 5.72 -41.67
N ILE A 14 -33.44 4.51 -41.22
CA ILE A 14 -32.45 4.29 -40.16
C ILE A 14 -31.03 4.76 -40.53
N GLU A 15 -30.70 4.72 -41.82
CA GLU A 15 -29.42 5.23 -42.35
C GLU A 15 -29.28 6.73 -42.17
N GLN A 16 -30.38 7.49 -42.31
CA GLN A 16 -30.37 8.93 -42.06
C GLN A 16 -30.22 9.23 -40.57
N VAL A 17 -30.81 8.43 -39.69
CA VAL A 17 -30.62 8.58 -38.23
C VAL A 17 -29.16 8.33 -37.85
N ARG A 18 -28.54 7.28 -38.39
CA ARG A 18 -27.10 6.99 -38.19
C ARG A 18 -26.22 8.10 -38.75
N TYR A 19 -26.52 8.59 -39.95
CA TYR A 19 -25.77 9.68 -40.56
C TYR A 19 -25.84 10.97 -39.73
N ILE A 20 -27.02 11.32 -39.23
CA ILE A 20 -27.21 12.48 -38.35
C ILE A 20 -26.46 12.28 -37.03
N SER A 21 -26.51 11.09 -36.42
CA SER A 21 -25.76 10.82 -35.19
C SER A 21 -24.25 10.91 -35.40
N ASP A 22 -23.74 10.40 -36.51
CA ASP A 22 -22.31 10.41 -36.83
C ASP A 22 -21.82 11.84 -37.10
N GLN A 23 -22.60 12.65 -37.84
CA GLN A 23 -22.30 14.07 -38.06
C GLN A 23 -22.30 14.86 -36.74
N LEU A 24 -23.25 14.60 -35.86
CA LEU A 24 -23.30 15.26 -34.55
C LEU A 24 -22.08 14.87 -33.70
N LEU A 25 -21.69 13.59 -33.70
CA LEU A 25 -20.51 13.12 -32.99
C LEU A 25 -19.22 13.75 -33.55
N GLU A 26 -19.08 13.84 -34.87
CA GLU A 26 -17.94 14.49 -35.53
C GLU A 26 -17.84 15.98 -35.17
N GLN A 27 -18.95 16.70 -35.21
CA GLN A 27 -18.98 18.12 -34.81
C GLN A 27 -18.67 18.32 -33.33
N LEU A 28 -19.13 17.41 -32.47
CA LEU A 28 -18.83 17.44 -31.05
C LEU A 28 -17.35 17.16 -30.79
N GLU A 29 -16.76 16.18 -31.48
CA GLU A 29 -15.33 15.89 -31.37
C GLU A 29 -14.48 17.09 -31.80
N PHE A 30 -14.81 17.72 -32.93
CA PHE A 30 -14.15 18.92 -33.40
C PHE A 30 -14.23 20.07 -32.37
N LYS A 31 -15.40 20.27 -31.74
CA LYS A 31 -15.57 21.27 -30.68
C LYS A 31 -14.78 20.93 -29.42
N ILE A 32 -14.76 19.67 -28.99
CA ILE A 32 -13.96 19.22 -27.84
C ILE A 32 -12.47 19.48 -28.09
N GLN A 33 -11.97 19.14 -29.28
CA GLN A 33 -10.57 19.38 -29.66
C GLN A 33 -10.22 20.87 -29.70
N THR A 34 -11.17 21.72 -30.07
CA THR A 34 -10.99 23.18 -30.14
C THR A 34 -11.02 23.84 -28.76
N ILE A 35 -11.93 23.42 -27.88
CA ILE A 35 -12.18 24.05 -26.57
C ILE A 35 -11.23 23.51 -25.50
N LEU A 36 -10.89 22.22 -25.55
CA LEU A 36 -9.88 21.60 -24.70
C LEU A 36 -8.66 21.24 -25.55
N PRO A 37 -7.67 22.14 -25.69
CA PRO A 37 -6.43 21.80 -26.36
C PRO A 37 -5.80 20.60 -25.63
N ALA A 38 -5.49 19.54 -26.38
CA ALA A 38 -4.85 18.34 -25.84
C ALA A 38 -3.66 18.75 -24.95
N ASN A 39 -3.70 18.36 -23.68
CA ASN A 39 -2.74 18.78 -22.67
C ASN A 39 -1.36 18.17 -22.95
N LYS A 40 -0.59 18.76 -23.87
CA LYS A 40 0.77 18.35 -24.25
C LYS A 40 1.82 18.68 -23.17
N ASN A 41 1.43 19.20 -22.00
CA ASN A 41 2.34 19.80 -21.02
C ASN A 41 2.44 19.03 -19.70
N LYS A 42 2.59 17.70 -19.73
CA LYS A 42 3.00 16.93 -18.53
C LYS A 42 4.27 16.08 -18.65
N ASN A 43 5.05 16.19 -19.74
CA ASN A 43 6.31 15.46 -19.90
C ASN A 43 7.53 16.36 -20.22
N LYS A 44 7.72 17.47 -19.49
CA LYS A 44 9.02 18.18 -19.48
C LYS A 44 9.89 17.93 -18.23
N ASN A 45 9.40 17.15 -17.25
CA ASN A 45 10.13 16.86 -16.01
C ASN A 45 10.37 15.37 -15.74
N LYS A 46 10.56 14.55 -16.78
CA LYS A 46 11.22 13.24 -16.64
C LYS A 46 12.39 13.18 -17.61
N ASN A 47 13.55 13.53 -17.08
CA ASN A 47 14.83 13.32 -17.73
C ASN A 47 15.11 11.81 -17.85
N LYS A 48 15.63 11.45 -19.03
CA LYS A 48 16.52 10.32 -19.35
C LYS A 48 15.94 8.90 -19.41
N GLY A 49 15.82 8.43 -20.66
CA GLY A 49 16.19 7.07 -21.04
C GLY A 49 15.04 6.15 -21.39
N SER A 50 14.47 6.29 -22.59
CA SER A 50 14.06 5.15 -23.43
C SER A 50 13.60 5.71 -24.77
N ASP A 51 14.42 5.56 -25.80
CA ASP A 51 13.96 5.64 -27.19
C ASP A 51 13.18 4.36 -27.45
N ASN A 52 11.87 4.39 -27.24
CA ASN A 52 10.82 3.62 -27.89
C ASN A 52 9.51 3.88 -27.11
N ASP A 53 8.43 4.14 -27.84
CA ASP A 53 7.06 4.36 -27.36
C ASP A 53 6.70 5.82 -26.96
N ASN A 54 6.74 6.71 -27.96
CA ASN A 54 6.11 8.04 -27.91
C ASN A 54 4.71 8.05 -28.56
N GLU A 55 3.89 7.03 -28.30
CA GLU A 55 2.43 7.18 -28.32
C GLU A 55 1.96 7.42 -26.89
N ILE A 56 2.34 8.57 -26.33
CA ILE A 56 1.73 9.05 -25.08
C ILE A 56 0.32 9.52 -25.45
N SER A 57 -0.65 8.65 -25.14
CA SER A 57 -2.08 8.80 -25.36
C SER A 57 -2.57 10.24 -25.20
N LEU A 58 -3.18 10.79 -26.25
CA LEU A 58 -4.03 12.00 -26.19
C LEU A 58 -5.29 11.82 -25.30
N GLN A 59 -5.35 10.75 -24.50
CA GLN A 59 -6.53 10.26 -23.78
C GLN A 59 -6.44 10.42 -22.24
N ASP A 60 -5.31 10.89 -21.70
CA ASP A 60 -5.08 10.99 -20.24
C ASP A 60 -5.73 12.20 -19.56
N ASP A 61 -6.59 12.96 -20.25
CA ASP A 61 -7.34 14.04 -19.61
C ASP A 61 -8.69 13.52 -19.09
N PRO A 62 -8.83 13.29 -17.76
CA PRO A 62 -10.05 12.75 -17.17
C PRO A 62 -11.26 13.64 -17.43
N ILE A 63 -11.05 14.97 -17.53
CA ILE A 63 -12.11 15.95 -17.80
C ILE A 63 -12.61 15.79 -19.23
N ARG A 64 -11.71 15.62 -20.20
CA ARG A 64 -12.08 15.39 -21.59
C ARG A 64 -12.87 14.09 -21.75
N ARG A 65 -12.43 13.02 -21.08
CA ARG A 65 -13.12 11.73 -21.07
C ARG A 65 -14.52 11.86 -20.48
N GLU A 66 -14.65 12.50 -19.33
CA GLU A 66 -15.95 12.73 -18.68
C GLU A 66 -16.91 13.53 -19.57
N ILE A 67 -16.43 14.61 -20.20
CA ILE A 67 -17.23 15.41 -21.13
C ILE A 67 -17.67 14.57 -22.33
N SER A 68 -16.79 13.74 -22.90
CA SER A 68 -17.15 12.87 -24.01
C SER A 68 -18.22 11.83 -23.64
N LEU A 69 -18.13 11.23 -22.45
CA LEU A 69 -19.13 10.29 -21.95
C LEU A 69 -20.48 10.98 -21.72
N ASN A 70 -20.49 12.16 -21.08
CA ASN A 70 -21.71 12.93 -20.85
C ASN A 70 -22.39 13.37 -22.15
N LEU A 71 -21.61 13.72 -23.18
CA LEU A 71 -22.15 14.07 -24.50
C LEU A 71 -22.74 12.86 -25.23
N GLN A 72 -22.12 11.68 -25.11
CA GLN A 72 -22.66 10.44 -25.65
C GLN A 72 -23.97 10.04 -24.96
N GLU A 73 -24.05 10.17 -23.64
CA GLU A 73 -25.27 9.93 -22.87
C GLU A 73 -26.37 10.94 -23.25
N TYR A 74 -26.02 12.21 -23.38
CA TYR A 74 -26.95 13.25 -23.86
C TYR A 74 -27.48 12.94 -25.26
N LEU A 75 -26.61 12.54 -26.19
CA LEU A 75 -27.02 12.20 -27.55
C LEU A 75 -27.96 10.99 -27.56
N LYS A 76 -27.66 9.96 -26.76
CA LYS A 76 -28.55 8.82 -26.57
C LYS A 76 -29.92 9.26 -26.07
N LEU A 77 -29.96 10.12 -25.05
CA LEU A 77 -31.20 10.64 -24.48
C LEU A 77 -32.00 11.49 -25.47
N VAL A 78 -31.35 12.37 -26.23
CA VAL A 78 -32.02 13.22 -27.24
C VAL A 78 -32.59 12.36 -28.36
N VAL A 79 -31.85 11.35 -28.83
CA VAL A 79 -32.35 10.47 -29.89
C VAL A 79 -33.46 9.55 -29.38
N ASP A 80 -33.36 9.03 -28.15
CA ASP A 80 -34.44 8.28 -27.51
C ASP A 80 -35.70 9.16 -27.33
N GLN A 81 -35.54 10.44 -27.00
CA GLN A 81 -36.65 11.40 -26.94
C GLN A 81 -37.24 11.72 -28.32
N ALA A 82 -36.39 11.91 -29.32
CA ALA A 82 -36.81 12.13 -30.71
C ALA A 82 -37.53 10.90 -31.28
N ALA A 83 -37.14 9.69 -30.86
CA ALA A 83 -37.74 8.42 -31.25
C ALA A 83 -39.26 8.36 -30.97
N TYR A 84 -39.75 9.01 -29.91
CA TYR A 84 -41.18 9.06 -29.61
C TYR A 84 -42.01 9.81 -30.67
N SER A 85 -41.36 10.66 -31.46
CA SER A 85 -42.00 11.48 -32.51
C SER A 85 -41.70 10.99 -33.94
N LEU A 86 -40.78 10.03 -34.09
CA LEU A 86 -40.30 9.53 -35.37
C LEU A 86 -40.85 8.13 -35.66
N VAL A 87 -41.30 7.92 -36.90
CA VAL A 87 -41.64 6.58 -37.40
C VAL A 87 -40.53 6.11 -38.33
N ILE A 88 -39.72 5.18 -37.86
CA ILE A 88 -38.56 4.71 -38.63
C ILE A 88 -39.02 3.65 -39.62
N SER A 89 -39.12 4.04 -40.89
CA SER A 89 -39.29 3.07 -41.99
C SER A 89 -37.98 2.28 -42.16
N ASN A 90 -38.05 0.95 -42.12
CA ASN A 90 -36.94 -0.04 -42.07
C ASN A 90 -36.43 -0.49 -40.69
N MET A 91 -37.13 -0.21 -39.58
CA MET A 91 -36.95 -1.08 -38.42
C MET A 91 -37.72 -2.37 -38.67
N ASP A 92 -36.99 -3.45 -38.91
CA ASP A 92 -37.56 -4.80 -38.85
C ASP A 92 -38.24 -4.94 -37.48
N ILE A 93 -39.50 -5.37 -37.47
CA ILE A 93 -40.40 -5.43 -36.28
C ILE A 93 -39.86 -6.41 -35.20
N SER A 94 -38.68 -6.95 -35.43
CA SER A 94 -37.87 -7.82 -34.58
C SER A 94 -37.18 -7.05 -33.44
N GLY A 95 -37.95 -6.34 -32.60
CA GLY A 95 -37.60 -6.03 -31.20
C GLY A 95 -36.32 -5.23 -30.88
N ARG A 96 -35.52 -4.79 -31.85
CA ARG A 96 -34.34 -3.95 -31.62
C ARG A 96 -34.79 -2.53 -31.29
N LYS A 97 -34.33 -1.98 -30.16
CA LYS A 97 -34.62 -0.59 -29.81
C LYS A 97 -33.72 0.32 -30.64
N LEU A 98 -34.21 1.52 -30.99
CA LEU A 98 -33.41 2.52 -31.69
C LEU A 98 -32.08 2.81 -30.96
N GLY A 99 -32.10 2.75 -29.63
CA GLY A 99 -30.91 2.85 -28.79
C GLY A 99 -29.84 1.78 -29.04
N ASP A 100 -30.19 0.58 -29.51
CA ASP A 100 -29.21 -0.48 -29.82
C ASP A 100 -28.45 -0.16 -31.12
N VAL A 101 -29.15 0.43 -32.09
CA VAL A 101 -28.60 0.83 -33.40
C VAL A 101 -27.65 2.03 -33.27
N ILE A 102 -27.94 2.91 -32.31
CA ILE A 102 -27.07 4.04 -31.95
C ILE A 102 -25.93 3.57 -31.05
N GLY A 103 -26.17 2.56 -30.21
CA GLY A 103 -25.12 1.90 -29.44
C GLY A 103 -24.04 1.31 -30.35
N GLU A 104 -24.40 0.78 -31.52
CA GLU A 104 -23.45 0.29 -32.53
C GLU A 104 -22.57 1.41 -33.11
N SER A 105 -23.12 2.61 -33.40
CA SER A 105 -22.31 3.75 -33.89
C SER A 105 -21.46 4.36 -32.78
N GLN A 106 -21.99 4.43 -31.56
CA GLN A 106 -21.25 4.88 -30.37
C GLN A 106 -20.11 3.92 -29.99
N ALA A 107 -20.28 2.60 -30.18
CA ALA A 107 -19.26 1.60 -29.91
C ALA A 107 -17.97 1.83 -30.72
N LYS A 108 -18.06 2.50 -31.88
CA LYS A 108 -16.88 2.90 -32.67
C LYS A 108 -16.02 3.98 -32.00
N TYR A 109 -16.62 4.75 -31.09
CA TYR A 109 -15.98 5.85 -30.36
C TYR A 109 -15.74 5.52 -28.88
N LEU A 110 -16.17 4.34 -28.42
CA LEU A 110 -15.92 3.84 -27.08
C LEU A 110 -14.66 2.98 -27.09
N GLU A 111 -13.82 3.17 -26.07
CA GLU A 111 -12.65 2.33 -25.84
C GLU A 111 -13.10 0.88 -25.62
N PRO A 112 -12.50 -0.09 -26.33
CA PRO A 112 -12.79 -1.50 -26.07
C PRO A 112 -12.36 -1.85 -24.65
N PHE A 113 -13.11 -2.76 -24.02
CA PHE A 113 -12.78 -3.21 -22.68
C PHE A 113 -11.41 -3.89 -22.65
N ASP A 114 -10.44 -3.26 -22.00
CA ASP A 114 -9.11 -3.85 -21.82
C ASP A 114 -9.17 -4.90 -20.71
N VAL A 115 -9.20 -6.17 -21.13
CA VAL A 115 -9.20 -7.33 -20.25
C VAL A 115 -7.94 -7.37 -19.38
N LYS A 116 -6.79 -6.90 -19.88
CA LYS A 116 -5.55 -6.88 -19.12
C LYS A 116 -5.61 -5.86 -18.00
N LEU A 117 -6.01 -4.63 -18.31
CA LEU A 117 -6.18 -3.58 -17.31
C LEU A 117 -7.20 -3.98 -16.24
N ASN A 118 -8.31 -4.61 -16.63
CA ASN A 118 -9.30 -5.08 -15.67
C ASN A 118 -8.75 -6.19 -14.75
N GLU A 119 -7.94 -7.10 -15.28
CA GLU A 119 -7.29 -8.13 -14.45
C GLU A 119 -6.22 -7.52 -13.53
N GLU A 120 -5.46 -6.53 -13.98
CA GLU A 120 -4.53 -5.78 -13.13
C GLU A 120 -5.26 -5.06 -12.00
N VAL A 121 -6.37 -4.37 -12.32
CA VAL A 121 -7.23 -3.72 -11.32
C VAL A 121 -7.75 -4.75 -10.32
N ARG A 122 -8.20 -5.91 -10.79
CA ARG A 122 -8.66 -7.00 -9.92
C ARG A 122 -7.58 -7.49 -8.98
N GLN A 123 -6.36 -7.72 -9.49
CA GLN A 123 -5.22 -8.12 -8.67
C GLN A 123 -4.88 -7.08 -7.62
N LYS A 124 -4.89 -5.79 -7.99
CA LYS A 124 -4.62 -4.69 -7.05
C LYS A 124 -5.69 -4.56 -5.97
N TYR A 125 -6.96 -4.79 -6.30
CA TYR A 125 -8.02 -4.86 -5.30
C TYR A 125 -7.81 -6.01 -4.33
N GLN A 126 -7.44 -7.19 -4.84
CA GLN A 126 -7.18 -8.35 -3.98
C GLN A 126 -5.98 -8.13 -3.06
N GLU A 127 -4.88 -7.58 -3.59
CA GLU A 127 -3.71 -7.18 -2.76
C GLU A 127 -4.12 -6.18 -1.67
N TRP A 128 -4.95 -5.19 -2.02
CA TRP A 128 -5.44 -4.20 -1.07
C TRP A 128 -6.31 -4.84 0.04
N GLU A 129 -7.19 -5.77 -0.32
CA GLU A 129 -8.00 -6.54 0.64
C GLU A 129 -7.11 -7.36 1.59
N ASP A 130 -6.13 -8.07 1.05
CA ASP A 130 -5.19 -8.89 1.83
C ASP A 130 -4.40 -8.03 2.83
N TYR A 131 -3.88 -6.87 2.39
CA TYR A 131 -3.18 -5.93 3.27
C TYR A 131 -4.11 -5.33 4.33
N SER A 132 -5.34 -5.01 3.97
CA SER A 132 -6.32 -4.47 4.92
C SER A 132 -6.65 -5.47 6.04
N VAL A 133 -6.83 -6.75 5.66
CA VAL A 133 -7.04 -7.85 6.61
C VAL A 133 -5.79 -8.05 7.47
N GLN A 134 -4.60 -8.07 6.86
CA GLN A 134 -3.35 -8.25 7.58
C GLN A 134 -3.12 -7.14 8.60
N VAL A 135 -3.31 -5.87 8.22
CA VAL A 135 -3.18 -4.72 9.13
C VAL A 135 -4.21 -4.81 10.26
N SER A 136 -5.44 -5.21 9.97
CA SER A 136 -6.47 -5.38 11.00
C SER A 136 -6.10 -6.48 11.99
N GLN A 137 -5.59 -7.62 11.52
CA GLN A 137 -5.10 -8.70 12.37
C GLN A 137 -3.90 -8.28 13.21
N ILE A 138 -2.95 -7.52 12.64
CA ILE A 138 -1.81 -6.98 13.38
C ILE A 138 -2.30 -6.02 14.47
N ARG A 139 -3.21 -5.08 14.15
CA ARG A 139 -3.74 -4.12 15.14
C ARG A 139 -4.45 -4.82 16.29
N GLN A 140 -5.14 -5.93 16.01
CA GLN A 140 -5.82 -6.70 17.05
C GLN A 140 -4.85 -7.55 17.87
N ARG A 141 -3.96 -8.33 17.23
CA ARG A 141 -3.14 -9.34 17.91
C ARG A 141 -1.79 -8.83 18.40
N ALA A 142 -1.20 -7.84 17.75
CA ALA A 142 0.14 -7.38 18.07
C ALA A 142 0.25 -6.76 19.48
N PRO A 143 -0.69 -5.93 19.96
CA PRO A 143 -0.62 -5.40 21.32
C PRO A 143 -0.67 -6.51 22.37
N ASP A 144 -1.55 -7.49 22.20
CA ASP A 144 -1.72 -8.61 23.13
C ASP A 144 -0.47 -9.50 23.15
N LEU A 145 0.06 -9.83 21.97
CA LEU A 145 1.27 -10.63 21.83
C LEU A 145 2.50 -9.91 22.42
N MET A 146 2.63 -8.60 22.20
CA MET A 146 3.72 -7.80 22.76
C MET A 146 3.64 -7.76 24.29
N ASN A 147 2.44 -7.57 24.84
CA ASN A 147 2.21 -7.62 26.29
C ASN A 147 2.50 -9.00 26.87
N GLU A 148 2.14 -10.07 26.16
CA GLU A 148 2.44 -11.44 26.57
C GLU A 148 3.94 -11.70 26.62
N ILE A 149 4.69 -11.30 25.59
CA ILE A 149 6.16 -11.43 25.57
C ILE A 149 6.78 -10.64 26.72
N TYR A 150 6.33 -9.39 26.93
CA TYR A 150 6.87 -8.54 27.98
C TYR A 150 6.60 -9.12 29.37
N ARG A 151 5.36 -9.56 29.64
CA ARG A 151 4.99 -10.20 30.91
C ARG A 151 5.75 -11.49 31.15
N LYS A 152 5.93 -12.33 30.12
CA LYS A 152 6.75 -13.55 30.25
C LYS A 152 8.19 -13.20 30.64
N GLY A 153 8.80 -12.24 29.96
CA GLY A 153 10.15 -11.76 30.29
C GLY A 153 10.25 -11.18 31.70
N GLU A 154 9.26 -10.40 32.14
CA GLU A 154 9.18 -9.86 33.50
C GLU A 154 9.10 -10.99 34.53
N THR A 155 8.20 -11.96 34.35
CA THR A 155 8.07 -13.09 35.27
C THR A 155 9.34 -13.95 35.33
N GLU A 156 10.02 -14.14 34.19
CA GLU A 156 11.28 -14.89 34.15
C GLU A 156 12.39 -14.14 34.90
N TYR A 157 12.49 -12.83 34.70
CA TYR A 157 13.47 -11.99 35.39
C TYR A 157 13.23 -11.95 36.91
N LEU A 158 11.97 -11.80 37.34
CA LEU A 158 11.60 -11.87 38.75
C LEU A 158 11.95 -13.23 39.36
N ASN A 159 11.66 -14.34 38.66
CA ASN A 159 12.06 -15.68 39.10
C ASN A 159 13.58 -15.83 39.23
N GLN A 160 14.38 -15.19 38.36
CA GLN A 160 15.84 -15.20 38.48
C GLN A 160 16.32 -14.39 39.69
N LEU A 161 15.69 -13.24 39.96
CA LEU A 161 15.97 -12.44 41.16
C LEU A 161 15.63 -13.21 42.44
N ASP A 162 14.46 -13.84 42.51
CA ASP A 162 14.05 -14.64 43.65
C ASP A 162 15.01 -15.81 43.89
N LYS A 163 15.46 -16.49 42.83
CA LYS A 163 16.51 -17.51 42.94
C LYS A 163 17.82 -16.96 43.50
N ARG A 164 18.20 -15.73 43.13
CA ARG A 164 19.42 -15.08 43.63
C ARG A 164 19.28 -14.65 45.09
N ILE A 165 18.14 -14.09 45.46
CA ILE A 165 17.81 -13.73 46.85
C ILE A 165 17.84 -14.99 47.72
N ASN A 166 17.16 -16.05 47.30
CA ASN A 166 17.12 -17.33 48.04
C ASN A 166 18.52 -17.94 48.22
N LYS A 167 19.42 -17.80 47.23
CA LYS A 167 20.81 -18.23 47.37
C LYS A 167 21.56 -17.44 48.45
N ILE A 168 21.39 -16.11 48.45
CA ILE A 168 22.05 -15.21 49.43
C ILE A 168 21.49 -15.45 50.84
N THR A 169 20.17 -15.55 51.00
CA THR A 169 19.55 -15.81 52.30
C THR A 169 19.95 -17.17 52.84
N ASN A 170 20.02 -18.20 51.98
CA ASN A 170 20.44 -19.53 52.40
C ASN A 170 21.93 -19.57 52.79
N SER A 171 22.80 -18.85 52.07
CA SER A 171 24.20 -18.70 52.48
C SER A 171 24.33 -17.97 53.81
N ASP A 172 23.58 -16.90 54.05
CA ASP A 172 23.61 -16.15 55.32
C ASP A 172 23.09 -16.99 56.51
N THR A 173 22.07 -17.83 56.30
CA THR A 173 21.63 -18.78 57.34
C THR A 173 22.62 -19.92 57.58
N SER A 174 23.36 -20.37 56.55
CA SER A 174 24.41 -21.36 56.75
C SER A 174 25.62 -20.78 57.50
N VAL A 175 25.97 -19.52 57.26
CA VAL A 175 27.04 -18.82 57.98
C VAL A 175 26.64 -18.54 59.43
N ARG A 176 25.40 -18.10 59.69
CA ARG A 176 24.90 -17.90 61.07
C ARG A 176 24.71 -19.18 61.87
N ALA A 177 24.41 -20.31 61.23
CA ALA A 177 24.34 -21.61 61.90
C ALA A 177 25.72 -22.20 62.24
N ILE A 178 26.79 -21.72 61.58
CA ILE A 178 28.17 -22.09 61.88
C ILE A 178 28.74 -21.20 63.01
N ASP A 179 28.27 -19.95 63.13
CA ASP A 179 28.81 -18.94 64.04
C ASP A 179 28.39 -19.10 65.53
N GLU A 180 27.41 -19.96 65.84
CA GLU A 180 27.03 -20.25 67.25
C GLU A 180 27.81 -21.43 67.87
N ASN A 181 28.68 -22.14 67.12
CA ASN A 181 29.33 -23.37 67.62
C ASN A 181 30.85 -23.45 67.51
N ILE A 182 31.57 -22.39 67.14
CA ILE A 182 33.05 -22.47 67.02
C ILE A 182 33.71 -21.31 67.75
N VAL A 183 33.79 -21.42 69.07
CA VAL A 183 34.93 -20.88 69.81
C VAL A 183 36.09 -21.82 69.52
N ASP A 184 36.84 -21.59 68.45
CA ASP A 184 38.21 -22.10 68.37
C ASP A 184 39.08 -21.29 67.41
N THR A 185 40.19 -20.84 67.97
CA THR A 185 41.04 -19.72 67.54
C THR A 185 42.04 -20.09 66.43
N ASN A 186 41.60 -20.53 65.25
CA ASN A 186 42.53 -20.89 64.16
C ASN A 186 42.08 -20.55 62.71
N PHE A 187 41.08 -19.68 62.50
CA PHE A 187 40.51 -19.43 61.17
C PHE A 187 41.09 -18.24 60.37
N ASP A 188 42.10 -17.53 60.87
CA ASP A 188 42.60 -16.31 60.19
C ASP A 188 43.62 -16.55 59.08
N ALA A 189 44.39 -17.65 59.10
CA ALA A 189 45.48 -17.84 58.13
C ALA A 189 45.07 -18.48 56.79
N LEU A 190 43.96 -19.23 56.76
CA LEU A 190 43.47 -19.91 55.54
C LEU A 190 42.55 -19.00 54.70
N ASN A 191 41.81 -18.10 55.35
CA ASN A 191 40.95 -17.13 54.67
C ASN A 191 41.74 -16.03 53.97
N GLU A 192 42.87 -15.57 54.53
CA GLU A 192 43.68 -14.51 53.90
C GLU A 192 44.30 -14.97 52.57
N THR A 193 44.72 -16.23 52.47
CA THR A 193 45.30 -16.78 51.24
C THR A 193 44.26 -16.92 50.13
N GLU A 194 43.06 -17.42 50.45
CA GLU A 194 41.96 -17.54 49.48
C GLU A 194 41.46 -16.15 49.03
N LEU A 195 41.43 -15.17 49.94
CA LEU A 195 41.07 -13.80 49.61
C LEU A 195 42.10 -13.14 48.68
N CYS A 196 43.40 -13.36 48.95
CA CYS A 196 44.50 -12.85 48.12
C CYS A 196 44.49 -13.47 46.73
N GLU A 197 44.23 -14.78 46.61
CA GLU A 197 44.14 -15.47 45.33
C GLU A 197 42.95 -14.95 44.50
N SER A 198 41.77 -14.76 45.13
CA SER A 198 40.61 -14.19 44.42
C SER A 198 40.83 -12.74 43.99
N LEU A 199 41.56 -11.97 44.81
CA LEU A 199 41.90 -10.58 44.49
C LEU A 199 42.91 -10.54 43.34
N GLU A 200 43.91 -11.41 43.33
CA GLU A 200 44.87 -11.53 42.23
C GLU A 200 44.17 -11.94 40.93
N GLU A 201 43.22 -12.88 40.98
CA GLU A 201 42.43 -13.28 39.81
C GLU A 201 41.55 -12.14 39.30
N SER A 202 40.90 -11.39 40.18
CA SER A 202 40.09 -10.23 39.80
C SER A 202 40.91 -9.10 39.16
N ILE A 203 42.15 -8.88 39.64
CA ILE A 203 43.08 -7.89 39.06
C ILE A 203 43.57 -8.35 37.69
N LYS A 204 43.86 -9.65 37.51
CA LYS A 204 44.23 -10.22 36.20
C LYS A 204 43.10 -10.06 35.18
N GLN A 205 41.87 -10.36 35.57
CA GLN A 205 40.69 -10.19 34.72
C GLN A 205 40.45 -8.71 34.36
N LEU A 206 40.64 -7.80 35.32
CA LEU A 206 40.55 -6.36 35.07
C LEU A 206 41.62 -5.91 34.08
N HIS A 207 42.87 -6.35 34.25
CA HIS A 207 43.95 -6.00 33.34
C HIS A 207 43.70 -6.52 31.92
N GLU A 208 43.24 -7.77 31.79
CA GLU A 208 42.87 -8.35 30.49
C GLU A 208 41.72 -7.58 29.81
N SER A 209 40.74 -7.10 30.59
CA SER A 209 39.66 -6.26 30.06
C SER A 209 40.16 -4.89 29.57
N ILE A 210 41.13 -4.30 30.27
CA ILE A 210 41.76 -3.03 29.90
C ILE A 210 42.58 -3.18 28.61
N ASP A 211 43.27 -4.30 28.41
CA ASP A 211 44.04 -4.57 27.20
C ASP A 211 43.16 -4.83 25.97
N LYS A 212 41.95 -5.39 26.17
CA LYS A 212 40.98 -5.63 25.10
C LYS A 212 40.18 -4.38 24.70
N LEU A 213 40.06 -3.38 25.58
CA LEU A 213 39.30 -2.15 25.32
C LEU A 213 39.77 -1.35 24.09
N PRO A 214 41.09 -1.15 23.85
CA PRO A 214 41.60 -0.48 22.66
C PRO A 214 41.18 -1.17 21.36
N GLN A 215 41.28 -2.50 21.31
CA GLN A 215 40.91 -3.30 20.14
C GLN A 215 39.40 -3.19 19.87
N LEU A 216 38.58 -3.33 20.91
CA LEU A 216 37.13 -3.17 20.80
C LEU A 216 36.75 -1.76 20.31
N ARG A 217 37.48 -0.73 20.76
CA ARG A 217 37.26 0.66 20.32
C ARG A 217 37.63 0.82 18.84
N GLU A 218 38.69 0.20 18.38
CA GLU A 218 39.08 0.21 16.97
C GLU A 218 38.00 -0.47 16.11
N ASP A 219 37.52 -1.66 16.50
CA ASP A 219 36.45 -2.39 15.81
C ASP A 219 35.13 -1.60 15.74
N VAL A 220 34.75 -0.92 16.83
CA VAL A 220 33.56 -0.06 16.82
C VAL A 220 33.75 1.13 15.87
N THR A 221 34.96 1.69 15.77
CA THR A 221 35.21 2.78 14.81
C THR A 221 35.22 2.31 13.37
N THR A 222 35.74 1.11 13.08
CA THR A 222 35.69 0.54 11.73
C THR A 222 34.24 0.23 11.36
N LEU A 223 33.47 -0.43 12.23
CA LEU A 223 32.06 -0.73 12.02
C LEU A 223 31.23 0.55 11.76
N ASN A 224 31.49 1.63 12.51
CA ASN A 224 30.86 2.93 12.28
C ASN A 224 31.24 3.54 10.91
N LYS A 225 32.48 3.36 10.44
CA LYS A 225 32.86 3.78 9.07
C LYS A 225 32.11 2.99 8.01
N TRP A 226 32.00 1.67 8.17
CA TRP A 226 31.22 0.80 7.26
C TRP A 226 29.73 1.16 7.24
N ALA A 227 29.13 1.39 8.40
CA ALA A 227 27.73 1.80 8.52
C ALA A 227 27.48 3.14 7.81
N LYS A 228 28.35 4.14 8.00
CA LYS A 228 28.27 5.43 7.30
C LYS A 228 28.41 5.30 5.78
N TYR A 229 29.28 4.41 5.31
CA TYR A 229 29.45 4.12 3.88
C TYR A 229 28.17 3.52 3.29
N TYR A 230 27.57 2.54 3.96
CA TYR A 230 26.32 1.90 3.52
C TYR A 230 25.14 2.88 3.47
N THR A 231 25.02 3.77 4.45
CA THR A 231 23.97 4.81 4.44
C THR A 231 24.14 5.88 3.37
N ARG A 232 25.34 6.03 2.79
CA ARG A 232 25.64 7.04 1.76
C ARG A 232 25.44 6.52 0.34
N HIS A 233 25.38 5.20 0.17
CA HIS A 233 25.19 4.50 -1.10
C HIS A 233 23.76 3.95 -1.30
N LYS A 234 22.81 4.43 -0.50
CA LYS A 234 21.38 4.14 -0.60
C LYS A 234 20.63 5.45 -0.86
#